data_AF-A0A645J558-F1
#
_entry.id   AF-A0A645J558-F1
#
_cell.length_a   1.000
_cell.length_b   1.000
_cell.length_c   1.000
_cell.angle_alpha   90.00
_cell.angle_beta   90.00
_cell.angle_gamma   90.00
#
_symmetry.space_group_name_H-M   'P 1'
#
loop_
_entity.id
_entity.type
_entity.pdbx_description
1 polymer ?
#
loop_
_entity_poly.entity_id
_entity_poly.type
_entity_poly.pdbx_seq_one_letter_code
_entity_poly.pdbx_strand_id
1 'polypeptide(L)'
;MKVCTSKTVNKDEIIEDFRNKKFRCLIATTILERGVTIEGIDVCVFYANHGVFDVASLIQMSGRVGRSFKYPTGDCLFLSNAKSSIVNECIHVCKEANHG
;
A
#
# COMPACT_ATOMS: atom_id res chain seq x y z
N MET A 1 -12.99 -2.54 -10.40
CA MET A 1 -11.80 -1.71 -10.10
C MET A 1 -12.24 -0.27 -10.06
N LYS A 2 -11.71 0.54 -9.13
CA LYS A 2 -12.00 1.98 -9.01
C LYS A 2 -10.69 2.76 -8.81
N VAL A 3 -10.73 4.06 -9.09
CA VAL A 3 -9.58 4.97 -8.94
C VAL A 3 -9.94 6.02 -7.88
N CYS A 4 -9.05 6.26 -6.91
CA CYS A 4 -9.22 7.26 -5.87
C CYS A 4 -7.92 8.09 -5.73
N THR A 5 -7.99 9.39 -5.99
CA THR A 5 -6.84 10.30 -5.91
C THR A 5 -7.16 11.49 -5.03
N SER A 6 -6.18 12.36 -4.78
CA SER A 6 -6.40 13.62 -4.07
C SER A 6 -7.46 14.53 -4.70
N LYS A 7 -7.81 14.35 -5.98
CA LYS A 7 -8.82 15.13 -6.70
C LYS A 7 -10.20 14.47 -6.77
N THR A 8 -10.34 13.24 -6.32
CA THR A 8 -11.63 12.53 -6.32
C THR A 8 -12.60 13.22 -5.34
N VAL A 9 -13.84 13.48 -5.73
CA VAL A 9 -14.80 14.21 -4.88
C VAL A 9 -15.41 13.30 -3.80
N ASN A 10 -15.74 12.06 -4.15
CA ASN A 10 -16.42 11.08 -3.28
C ASN A 10 -15.46 9.99 -2.74
N LYS A 11 -14.32 10.41 -2.18
CA LYS A 11 -13.27 9.48 -1.70
C LYS A 11 -13.78 8.54 -0.62
N ASP A 12 -14.50 9.07 0.36
CA ASP A 12 -14.96 8.31 1.53
C ASP A 12 -15.92 7.20 1.09
N GLU A 13 -16.82 7.48 0.14
CA GLU A 13 -17.72 6.49 -0.44
C GLU A 13 -16.95 5.38 -1.16
N ILE A 14 -15.97 5.73 -1.99
CA ILE A 14 -15.15 4.74 -2.72
C ILE A 14 -14.35 3.87 -1.74
N ILE A 15 -13.80 4.47 -0.69
CA ILE A 15 -13.04 3.75 0.33
C ILE A 15 -13.96 2.82 1.13
N GLU A 16 -15.15 3.27 1.50
CA GLU A 16 -16.14 2.46 2.22
C GLU A 16 -16.66 1.31 1.33
N ASP A 17 -16.90 1.56 0.05
CA ASP A 17 -17.24 0.51 -0.92
C ASP A 17 -16.12 -0.53 -1.08
N PHE A 18 -14.86 -0.10 -1.08
CA PHE A 18 -13.72 -1.00 -1.12
C PHE A 18 -13.63 -1.84 0.15
N ARG A 19 -13.82 -1.21 1.32
CA ARG A 19 -13.85 -1.89 2.63
C ARG A 19 -14.97 -2.93 2.70
N ASN A 20 -16.13 -2.62 2.16
CA ASN A 20 -17.28 -3.52 2.05
C ASN A 20 -17.16 -4.53 0.89
N LYS A 21 -15.99 -4.63 0.26
CA LYS A 21 -15.68 -5.58 -0.83
C LYS A 21 -16.62 -5.48 -2.04
N LYS A 22 -17.24 -4.32 -2.28
CA LYS A 22 -18.08 -4.09 -3.48
C LYS A 22 -17.26 -4.14 -4.77
N PHE A 23 -15.94 -3.96 -4.67
CA PHE A 23 -14.98 -4.24 -5.74
C PHE A 23 -13.64 -4.72 -5.15
N ARG A 24 -12.82 -5.39 -5.97
CA ARG A 24 -11.61 -6.08 -5.52
C ARG A 24 -10.30 -5.30 -5.67
N CYS A 25 -10.30 -4.19 -6.40
CA CYS A 25 -9.08 -3.42 -6.68
C CYS A 25 -9.35 -1.92 -6.63
N LEU A 26 -8.52 -1.21 -5.87
CA LEU A 26 -8.48 0.23 -5.75
C LEU A 26 -7.12 0.73 -6.24
N ILE A 27 -7.13 1.56 -7.28
CA ILE A 27 -5.93 2.30 -7.69
C ILE A 27 -5.94 3.62 -6.95
N ALA A 28 -4.91 3.87 -6.15
CA ALA A 28 -4.81 5.09 -5.37
C ALA A 28 -3.41 5.71 -5.44
N THR A 29 -3.34 7.01 -5.18
CA THR A 29 -2.09 7.70 -4.86
C THR A 29 -1.78 7.52 -3.36
N THR A 30 -0.92 8.37 -2.78
CA THR A 30 -0.62 8.46 -1.33
C THR A 30 -1.83 8.70 -0.41
N ILE A 31 -3.05 8.77 -0.94
CA ILE A 31 -4.24 9.11 -0.17
C ILE A 31 -4.66 8.02 0.83
N LEU A 32 -4.16 6.79 0.66
CA LEU A 32 -4.38 5.71 1.62
C LEU A 32 -3.55 5.86 2.91
N GLU A 33 -2.73 6.92 3.03
CA GLU A 33 -1.85 7.15 4.18
C GLU A 33 -2.59 7.51 5.48
N ARG A 34 -3.83 8.02 5.43
CA ARG A 34 -4.52 8.51 6.64
C ARG A 34 -5.84 7.79 6.91
N GLY A 35 -5.95 7.23 8.11
CA GLY A 35 -7.23 7.05 8.81
C GLY A 35 -8.07 5.81 8.50
N VAL A 36 -7.77 4.99 7.49
CA VAL A 36 -8.61 3.82 7.16
C VAL A 36 -7.82 2.51 7.20
N THR A 37 -8.26 1.59 8.06
CA THR A 37 -7.78 0.21 8.10
C THR A 37 -8.69 -0.65 7.24
N ILE A 38 -8.13 -1.24 6.19
CA ILE A 38 -8.82 -2.17 5.29
C ILE A 38 -8.16 -3.52 5.49
N GLU A 39 -8.92 -4.50 5.99
CA GLU A 39 -8.38 -5.80 6.34
C GLU A 39 -8.22 -6.70 5.11
N GLY A 40 -7.18 -7.54 5.12
CA GLY A 40 -6.99 -8.59 4.11
C GLY A 40 -6.75 -8.04 2.71
N ILE A 41 -5.92 -6.99 2.60
CA ILE A 41 -5.49 -6.44 1.31
C ILE A 41 -4.01 -6.74 1.06
N ASP A 42 -3.71 -6.93 -0.22
CA ASP A 42 -2.35 -6.91 -0.76
C ASP A 42 -2.06 -5.51 -1.33
N VAL A 43 -0.78 -5.15 -1.40
CA VAL A 43 -0.33 -3.83 -1.89
C VAL A 43 0.59 -4.01 -3.08
N CYS A 44 0.39 -3.18 -4.11
CA CYS A 44 1.33 -3.04 -5.21
C CYS A 44 1.68 -1.57 -5.42
N VAL A 45 2.98 -1.26 -5.35
CA VAL A 45 3.51 0.09 -5.58
C VAL A 45 4.11 0.15 -6.97
N PHE A 46 3.50 0.95 -7.84
CA PHE A 46 4.00 1.21 -9.20
C PHE A 46 5.09 2.27 -9.20
N TYR A 47 6.11 2.07 -10.03
CA TYR A 47 7.28 2.96 -10.12
C TYR A 47 7.91 3.22 -8.75
N ALA A 48 8.10 2.17 -7.95
CA ALA A 48 8.62 2.27 -6.58
C ALA A 48 10.03 2.88 -6.49
N ASN A 49 10.75 2.96 -7.61
CA ASN A 49 12.04 3.66 -7.72
C ASN A 49 11.95 5.14 -8.15
N HIS A 50 10.75 5.70 -8.30
CA HIS A 50 10.57 7.11 -8.64
C HIS A 50 10.96 8.00 -7.46
N GLY A 51 11.63 9.13 -7.70
CA GLY A 51 12.13 10.04 -6.67
C GLY A 51 11.05 10.79 -5.85
N VAL A 52 9.78 10.44 -6.02
CA VAL A 52 8.68 10.91 -5.15
C VAL A 52 8.58 10.04 -3.89
N PHE A 53 9.16 8.83 -3.93
CA PHE A 53 9.18 7.90 -2.81
C PHE A 53 10.55 7.89 -2.15
N ASP A 54 10.56 7.95 -0.83
CA ASP A 54 11.67 7.58 0.02
C ASP A 54 11.40 6.24 0.73
N VAL A 55 12.40 5.72 1.45
CA VAL A 55 12.27 4.44 2.18
C VAL A 55 11.10 4.48 3.17
N ALA A 56 10.91 5.60 3.87
CA ALA A 56 9.84 5.75 4.87
C ALA A 56 8.45 5.64 4.25
N SER A 57 8.22 6.30 3.10
CA SER A 57 6.95 6.23 2.37
C SER A 57 6.66 4.81 1.87
N LEU A 58 7.67 4.08 1.36
CA LEU A 58 7.52 2.68 0.96
C LEU A 58 7.18 1.78 2.14
N ILE A 59 7.81 1.98 3.31
CA ILE A 59 7.50 1.25 4.55
C ILE A 59 6.05 1.53 5.00
N GLN A 60 5.59 2.78 4.92
CA GLN A 60 4.22 3.12 5.29
C GLN A 60 3.19 2.47 4.37
N MET A 61 3.51 2.38 3.06
CA MET A 61 2.66 1.69 2.09
C MET A 61 2.63 0.18 2.32
N SER A 62 3.79 -0.45 2.54
CA SER A 62 3.86 -1.90 2.82
C SER A 62 3.18 -2.28 4.12
N GLY A 63 3.25 -1.41 5.13
CA GLY A 63 2.59 -1.58 6.42
C GLY A 63 1.05 -1.55 6.39
N ARG A 64 0.42 -1.44 5.21
CA ARG A 64 -1.02 -1.63 5.01
C ARG A 64 -1.41 -3.11 4.86
N VAL A 65 -0.44 -3.98 4.60
CA VAL A 65 -0.60 -5.43 4.51
C VAL A 65 -0.52 -6.04 5.92
N GLY A 66 -1.22 -7.15 6.17
CA GLY A 66 -1.06 -7.94 7.40
C GLY A 66 -1.52 -7.26 8.71
N ARG A 67 -2.28 -6.14 8.64
CA ARG A 67 -2.68 -5.34 9.81
C ARG A 67 -3.79 -5.93 10.68
N SER A 68 -4.46 -6.99 10.23
CA SER A 68 -5.57 -7.58 10.96
C SER A 68 -5.14 -8.89 11.59
N PHE A 69 -5.50 -9.14 12.86
CA PHE A 69 -5.31 -10.46 13.49
C PHE A 69 -6.01 -11.58 12.70
N LYS A 70 -7.09 -11.26 11.97
CA LYS A 70 -7.80 -12.20 11.11
C LYS A 70 -7.08 -12.48 9.79
N TYR A 71 -6.27 -11.54 9.33
CA TYR A 71 -5.49 -11.61 8.09
C TYR A 71 -4.06 -11.12 8.38
N PRO A 72 -3.25 -11.93 9.10
CA PRO A 72 -1.93 -11.50 9.58
C PRO A 72 -0.87 -11.47 8.48
N THR A 73 -1.16 -12.05 7.32
CA THR A 73 -0.27 -12.12 6.16
C THR A 73 -0.89 -11.44 4.95
N GLY A 74 -0.06 -11.14 3.97
CA GLY A 74 -0.42 -10.69 2.63
C GLY A 74 0.82 -10.31 1.84
N ASP A 75 0.63 -9.94 0.58
CA ASP A 75 1.71 -9.63 -0.34
C ASP A 75 1.91 -8.12 -0.51
N CYS A 76 3.17 -7.69 -0.56
CA CYS A 76 3.57 -6.34 -0.96
C CYS A 76 4.54 -6.41 -2.14
N LEU A 77 4.12 -5.91 -3.30
CA LEU A 77 4.89 -5.93 -4.54
C LEU A 77 5.37 -4.53 -4.93
N PHE A 78 6.68 -4.35 -5.04
CA PHE A 78 7.29 -3.14 -5.59
C PHE A 78 7.63 -3.34 -7.07
N LEU A 79 7.01 -2.56 -7.95
CA LEU A 79 7.30 -2.56 -9.38
C LEU A 79 8.18 -1.37 -9.74
N SER A 80 9.37 -1.65 -10.29
CA SER A 80 10.38 -0.65 -10.65
C SER A 80 10.89 -0.92 -12.06
N ASN A 81 11.26 0.15 -12.78
CA ASN A 81 11.85 0.02 -14.13
C ASN A 81 13.36 -0.27 -14.10
N ALA A 82 13.99 -0.17 -12.92
CA ALA A 82 15.38 -0.48 -12.68
C ALA A 82 15.57 -0.91 -11.22
N LYS A 83 16.73 -1.51 -10.91
CA LYS A 83 17.13 -1.78 -9.52
C LYS A 83 17.22 -0.47 -8.74
N SER A 84 16.79 -0.49 -7.49
CA SER A 84 16.74 0.69 -6.62
C SER A 84 17.21 0.34 -5.21
N SER A 85 18.18 1.10 -4.70
CA SER A 85 18.68 0.95 -3.33
C SER A 85 17.58 1.19 -2.30
N ILE A 86 16.75 2.22 -2.49
CA ILE A 86 15.66 2.55 -1.55
C ILE A 86 14.60 1.43 -1.47
N VAL A 87 14.34 0.73 -2.58
CA VAL A 87 13.39 -0.40 -2.61
C VAL A 87 14.00 -1.60 -1.88
N ASN A 88 15.27 -1.90 -2.13
CA ASN A 88 15.96 -2.99 -1.44
C ASN A 88 16.08 -2.72 0.06
N GLU A 89 16.36 -1.48 0.46
CA GLU A 89 16.41 -1.06 1.85
C GLU A 89 15.05 -1.21 2.53
N CYS A 90 13.96 -0.76 1.89
CA CYS A 90 12.60 -0.97 2.39
C CYS A 90 12.30 -2.47 2.59
N ILE A 91 12.64 -3.33 1.61
CA ILE A 91 12.42 -4.78 1.74
C ILE A 91 13.22 -5.36 2.91
N HIS A 92 14.46 -4.93 3.08
CA HIS A 92 15.30 -5.38 4.19
C HIS A 92 14.69 -4.99 5.54
N VAL A 93 14.31 -3.73 5.72
CA VAL A 93 13.67 -3.24 6.96
C VAL A 93 12.36 -3.97 7.26
N CYS A 94 11.51 -4.19 6.25
CA CYS A 94 10.26 -4.93 6.44
C CYS A 94 10.51 -6.39 6.85
N LYS A 95 11.56 -7.05 6.33
CA LYS A 95 11.90 -8.41 6.73
C LYS A 95 12.39 -8.47 8.16
N GLU A 96 13.31 -7.59 8.56
CA GLU A 96 13.81 -7.51 9.93
C GLU A 96 12.66 -7.29 10.92
N ALA A 97 11.74 -6.37 10.60
CA ALA A 97 10.56 -6.10 11.44
C ALA A 97 9.59 -7.27 11.57
N ASN A 98 9.55 -8.19 10.60
CA ASN A 98 8.71 -9.39 10.62
C ASN A 98 9.36 -10.58 11.36
N HIS A 99 10.67 -10.52 11.63
CA HIS A 99 11.42 -11.56 12.35
C HIS A 99 11.56 -11.26 13.86
N GLY A 100 10.99 -10.15 14.33
CA GLY A 100 10.94 -9.76 15.74
C GLY A 100 9.72 -10.28 16.50
#